data_AF-A0A1B6JP17-F1
#
_entry.id   AF-A0A1B6JP17-F1
#
_cell.length_a   1.000
_cell.length_b   1.000
_cell.length_c   1.000
_cell.angle_alpha   90.00
_cell.angle_beta   90.00
_cell.angle_gamma   90.00
#
_symmetry.space_group_name_H-M   'P 1'
#
loop_
_entity.id
_entity.type
_entity.pdbx_description
1 polymer ?
#
loop_
_entity_poly.entity_id
_entity_poly.type
_entity_poly.pdbx_seq_one_letter_code
_entity_poly.pdbx_strand_id
1 'polypeptide(L)'
;MAQECPAWLDETFLASALQGENGSQVTIVKFSVKPAVAAGDNYMSHMYRVRVEYTVAESQLGLQTTSLIVKIPISKGAIMDVLDSSDFYAKEPRIYNELLPKFRKLVGCEFGPTAFNCPIENGMILQDLNAVNYIMCDKMKQLDFSHCKLVYKTLAKFHASSVACYHNDPELIKGLGEDKMRSSKSEMFHSFIKSAIKHIKKYLDEAEGCKYAKKFVLNRADHVSESITNMLQPKMNGLNVLNHGDLWINNLLFKYSNSKEVEDVKFIDFQNTRWGSMVPDLIYFLWTSANEEVREHKQNELYSYYRESLNSNLEQLGCPERLSAEELEDDLRAASDFVLVIISGTVPFVLSRPEDTVNMENLSSDEIKSFDMLEHLFNSKSFQETLPKMIKQFENWIAPNSG
;
A
#
# COMPACT_ATOMS: atom_id res chain seq x y z
N MET A 1 9.18 20.36 -13.68
CA MET A 1 9.03 21.74 -13.16
C MET A 1 8.64 21.64 -11.69
N ALA A 2 9.14 22.50 -10.81
CA ALA A 2 8.71 22.52 -9.41
C ALA A 2 7.20 22.77 -9.37
N GLN A 3 6.46 22.02 -8.57
CA GLN A 3 5.03 22.21 -8.43
C GLN A 3 4.80 23.56 -7.74
N GLU A 4 4.36 24.57 -8.50
CA GLU A 4 4.03 25.88 -7.95
C GLU A 4 2.88 25.76 -6.94
N CYS A 5 2.92 26.59 -5.90
CA CYS A 5 1.85 26.64 -4.91
C CYS A 5 0.54 27.02 -5.61
N PRO A 6 -0.51 26.16 -5.58
CA PRO A 6 -1.76 26.48 -6.23
C PRO A 6 -2.45 27.67 -5.56
N ALA A 7 -3.12 28.51 -6.35
CA ALA A 7 -3.81 29.70 -5.83
C ALA A 7 -4.94 29.38 -4.84
N TRP A 8 -5.53 28.18 -4.93
CA TRP A 8 -6.58 27.72 -4.00
C TRP A 8 -6.03 27.28 -2.63
N LEU A 9 -4.72 27.03 -2.51
CA LEU A 9 -4.07 26.63 -1.26
C LEU A 9 -3.69 27.88 -0.47
N ASP A 10 -4.71 28.58 0.03
CA ASP A 10 -4.62 29.87 0.71
C ASP A 10 -4.95 29.78 2.21
N GLU A 11 -4.95 30.93 2.90
CA GLU A 11 -5.29 31.04 4.32
C GLU A 11 -6.72 30.56 4.61
N THR A 12 -7.67 30.75 3.68
CA THR A 12 -9.07 30.37 3.88
C THR A 12 -9.22 28.85 3.87
N PHE A 13 -8.59 28.20 2.89
CA PHE A 13 -8.52 26.74 2.81
C PHE A 13 -7.90 26.12 4.07
N LEU A 14 -6.76 26.66 4.51
CA LEU A 14 -6.04 26.15 5.69
C LEU A 14 -6.80 26.41 7.00
N ALA A 15 -7.47 27.56 7.13
CA ALA A 15 -8.31 27.85 8.28
C ALA A 15 -9.46 26.84 8.38
N SER A 16 -10.14 26.55 7.26
CA SER A 16 -11.24 25.56 7.21
C SER A 16 -10.78 24.15 7.60
N ALA A 17 -9.56 23.77 7.23
CA ALA A 17 -8.99 22.47 7.57
C ALA A 17 -8.70 22.32 9.07
N LEU A 18 -8.22 23.39 9.70
CA LEU A 18 -7.83 23.42 11.10
C LEU A 18 -8.98 23.80 12.04
N GLN A 19 -10.11 24.22 11.48
CA GLN A 19 -11.33 24.50 12.22
C GLN A 19 -11.89 23.17 12.73
N GLY A 20 -11.51 22.81 13.97
CA GLY A 20 -11.98 21.60 14.63
C GLY A 20 -13.50 21.60 14.82
N GLU A 21 -14.05 20.47 15.29
CA GLU A 21 -15.49 20.23 15.44
C GLU A 21 -16.22 21.26 16.31
N ASN A 22 -15.50 21.93 17.22
CA ASN A 22 -16.06 22.95 18.11
C ASN A 22 -16.35 24.29 17.40
N GLY A 23 -15.99 24.43 16.12
CA GLY A 23 -16.29 25.62 15.31
C GLY A 23 -15.47 26.87 15.65
N SER A 24 -14.52 26.78 16.59
CA SER A 24 -13.66 27.91 16.99
C SER A 24 -12.96 28.53 15.79
N GLN A 25 -13.01 29.85 15.69
CA GLN A 25 -12.43 30.57 14.55
C GLN A 25 -10.91 30.40 14.54
N VAL A 26 -10.38 29.85 13.44
CA VAL A 26 -8.95 29.73 13.19
C VAL A 26 -8.49 30.89 12.33
N THR A 27 -7.40 31.55 12.73
CA THR A 27 -6.74 32.58 11.93
C THR A 27 -5.35 32.11 11.54
N ILE A 28 -5.08 32.04 10.23
CA ILE A 28 -3.75 31.73 9.72
C ILE A 28 -2.89 32.99 9.82
N VAL A 29 -1.76 32.87 10.51
CA VAL A 29 -0.79 33.96 10.66
C VAL A 29 0.23 33.91 9.53
N LYS A 30 0.68 32.71 9.20
CA LYS A 30 1.68 32.46 8.16
C LYS A 30 1.64 31.01 7.73
N PHE A 31 1.90 30.74 6.46
CA PHE A 31 2.15 29.38 6.00
C PHE A 31 3.26 29.34 4.94
N SER A 32 3.75 28.14 4.68
CA SER A 32 4.70 27.86 3.60
C SER A 32 4.37 26.51 2.96
N VAL A 33 4.50 26.45 1.64
CA VAL A 33 4.16 25.29 0.83
C VAL A 33 5.41 24.80 0.10
N LYS A 34 5.60 23.48 0.09
CA LYS A 34 6.59 22.81 -0.75
C LYS A 34 6.04 21.49 -1.27
N PRO A 35 6.58 20.93 -2.36
CA PRO A 35 6.24 19.57 -2.77
C PRO A 35 6.47 18.57 -1.61
N ALA A 36 5.54 17.65 -1.41
CA ALA A 36 5.65 16.65 -0.35
C ALA A 36 6.63 15.52 -0.70
N VAL A 37 6.74 15.21 -2.00
CA VAL A 37 7.60 14.19 -2.58
C VAL A 37 8.46 14.78 -3.70
N ALA A 38 9.48 14.03 -4.14
CA ALA A 38 10.32 14.44 -5.24
C ALA A 38 9.55 14.41 -6.58
N ALA A 39 10.05 15.16 -7.57
CA ALA A 39 9.49 15.10 -8.92
C ALA A 39 9.65 13.67 -9.47
N GLY A 40 8.57 13.07 -9.96
CA GLY A 40 8.55 11.68 -10.46
C GLY A 40 7.96 10.66 -9.49
N ASP A 41 7.87 10.98 -8.19
CA ASP A 41 7.27 10.10 -7.17
C ASP A 41 5.75 10.35 -6.96
N ASN A 42 5.14 11.24 -7.75
CA ASN A 42 3.71 11.57 -7.73
C ASN A 42 2.96 10.77 -8.82
N TYR A 43 2.63 9.51 -8.55
CA TYR A 43 2.03 8.64 -9.59
C TYR A 43 0.57 8.98 -9.91
N MET A 44 -0.24 9.34 -8.91
CA MET A 44 -1.70 9.49 -9.07
C MET A 44 -2.31 10.69 -8.33
N SER A 45 -1.51 11.52 -7.67
CA SER A 45 -1.99 12.68 -6.91
C SER A 45 -0.95 13.79 -6.87
N HIS A 46 -1.42 15.02 -6.67
CA HIS A 46 -0.60 16.17 -6.32
C HIS A 46 -0.46 16.23 -4.81
N MET A 47 0.77 16.24 -4.31
CA MET A 47 1.04 16.26 -2.88
C MET A 47 1.86 17.47 -2.44
N TYR A 48 1.30 18.24 -1.51
CA TYR A 48 1.93 19.43 -0.93
C TYR A 48 2.18 19.21 0.56
N ARG A 49 3.36 19.61 1.03
CA ARG A 49 3.65 19.73 2.45
C ARG A 49 3.51 21.19 2.85
N VAL A 50 2.63 21.44 3.81
CA VAL A 50 2.26 22.79 4.24
C VAL A 50 2.59 22.96 5.72
N ARG A 51 3.51 23.86 6.04
CA ARG A 51 3.75 24.28 7.42
C ARG A 51 2.90 25.52 7.71
N VAL A 52 2.12 25.47 8.78
CA VAL A 52 1.12 26.49 9.11
C VAL A 52 1.36 27.00 10.53
N GLU A 53 1.39 28.31 10.69
CA GLU A 53 1.34 29.03 11.97
C GLU A 53 -0.03 29.70 12.09
N TYR A 54 -0.76 29.40 13.17
CA TYR A 54 -2.15 29.82 13.32
C TYR A 54 -2.52 30.10 14.77
N THR A 55 -3.59 30.86 14.98
CA THR A 55 -4.21 31.07 16.29
C THR A 55 -5.64 30.55 16.27
N VAL A 56 -6.14 30.16 17.44
CA VAL A 56 -7.53 29.72 17.64
C VAL A 56 -8.18 30.72 18.57
N ALA A 57 -9.28 31.34 18.13
CA ALA A 57 -10.04 32.28 18.95
C ALA A 57 -10.46 31.62 20.27
N GLU A 58 -10.40 32.39 21.37
CA GLU A 58 -10.79 31.97 22.72
C GLU A 58 -9.96 30.81 23.30
N SER A 59 -8.93 30.35 22.59
CA SER A 59 -7.97 29.37 23.10
C SER A 59 -6.86 30.05 23.90
N GLN A 60 -6.51 29.46 25.05
CA GLN A 60 -5.35 29.89 25.84
C GLN A 60 -4.02 29.46 25.21
N LEU A 61 -4.04 28.65 24.14
CA LEU A 61 -2.85 28.03 23.56
C LEU A 61 -1.94 29.02 22.81
N GLY A 62 -2.38 30.25 22.53
CA GLY A 62 -1.58 31.24 21.80
C GLY A 62 -1.26 30.82 20.35
N LEU A 63 -0.10 31.21 19.83
CA LEU A 63 0.35 30.85 18.47
C LEU A 63 0.69 29.35 18.41
N GLN A 64 0.06 28.64 17.48
CA GLN A 64 0.26 27.22 17.22
C GLN A 64 1.05 27.02 15.92
N THR A 65 1.75 25.90 15.82
CA THR A 65 2.43 25.49 14.58
C THR A 65 2.15 24.04 14.29
N THR A 66 1.78 23.73 13.04
CA THR A 66 1.57 22.36 12.58
C THR A 66 2.13 22.17 11.16
N SER A 67 2.28 20.90 10.76
CA SER A 67 2.67 20.50 9.41
C SER A 67 1.63 19.52 8.86
N LEU A 68 1.18 19.78 7.64
CA LEU A 68 0.12 19.06 6.95
C LEU A 68 0.62 18.52 5.62
N ILE A 69 0.05 17.40 5.19
CA ILE A 69 0.15 16.87 3.83
C ILE A 69 -1.21 17.09 3.17
N VAL A 70 -1.23 17.86 2.09
CA VAL A 70 -2.41 18.06 1.24
C VAL A 70 -2.24 17.18 0.00
N LYS A 71 -3.07 16.15 -0.14
CA LYS A 71 -3.08 15.21 -1.27
C LYS A 71 -4.35 15.45 -2.09
N ILE A 72 -4.19 15.87 -3.33
CA ILE A 72 -5.30 16.18 -4.25
C ILE A 72 -5.24 15.25 -5.46
N PRO A 73 -6.36 14.67 -5.91
CA PRO A 73 -6.42 13.89 -7.14
C PRO A 73 -5.88 14.65 -8.34
N ILE A 74 -5.24 13.92 -9.26
CA ILE A 74 -4.98 14.46 -10.59
C ILE A 74 -6.34 14.64 -11.27
N SER A 75 -6.61 15.81 -11.83
CA SER A 75 -7.92 16.17 -12.41
C SER A 75 -7.92 16.27 -13.93
N LYS A 76 -6.79 15.97 -14.59
CA LYS A 76 -6.58 16.11 -16.03
C LYS A 76 -5.64 15.02 -16.56
N GLY A 77 -5.76 14.72 -17.85
CA GLY A 77 -4.85 13.81 -18.56
C GLY A 77 -5.40 12.39 -18.71
N ALA A 78 -4.71 11.60 -19.52
CA ALA A 78 -5.12 10.26 -19.95
C ALA A 78 -5.35 9.28 -18.79
N ILE A 79 -4.71 9.51 -17.64
CA ILE A 79 -4.89 8.69 -16.43
C ILE A 79 -6.34 8.69 -15.94
N MET A 80 -7.09 9.78 -16.14
CA MET A 80 -8.50 9.88 -15.75
C MET A 80 -9.40 8.96 -16.57
N ASP A 81 -9.10 8.81 -17.87
CA ASP A 81 -9.86 7.95 -18.79
C ASP A 81 -9.63 6.46 -18.50
N VAL A 82 -8.50 6.11 -17.90
CA VAL A 82 -8.14 4.72 -17.61
C VAL A 82 -8.58 4.26 -16.22
N LEU A 83 -8.63 5.16 -15.24
CA LEU A 83 -8.87 4.80 -13.83
C LEU A 83 -10.35 4.76 -13.38
N ASP A 84 -11.32 5.05 -14.25
CA ASP A 84 -12.74 5.25 -13.85
C ASP A 84 -12.84 6.16 -12.60
N SER A 85 -12.30 7.37 -12.77
CA SER A 85 -11.65 8.16 -11.72
C SER A 85 -12.49 8.54 -10.48
N SER A 86 -13.82 8.57 -10.57
CA SER A 86 -14.65 9.04 -9.44
C SER A 86 -14.63 8.07 -8.27
N ASP A 87 -14.70 6.77 -8.54
CA ASP A 87 -14.77 5.76 -7.50
C ASP A 87 -13.40 5.42 -6.92
N PHE A 88 -12.35 5.52 -7.74
CA PHE A 88 -10.97 5.30 -7.31
C PHE A 88 -10.55 6.32 -6.25
N TYR A 89 -10.71 7.62 -6.54
CA TYR A 89 -10.28 8.68 -5.63
C TYR A 89 -11.22 8.85 -4.41
N ALA A 90 -12.46 8.37 -4.48
CA ALA A 90 -13.40 8.45 -3.36
C ALA A 90 -13.06 7.48 -2.21
N LYS A 91 -12.28 6.41 -2.46
CA LYS A 91 -12.06 5.36 -1.47
C LYS A 91 -11.17 5.79 -0.31
N GLU A 92 -10.01 6.39 -0.61
CA GLU A 92 -9.01 6.73 0.41
C GLU A 92 -9.52 7.78 1.44
N PRO A 93 -10.19 8.88 1.03
CA PRO A 93 -10.78 9.83 1.98
C PRO A 93 -11.81 9.17 2.92
N ARG A 94 -12.63 8.24 2.42
CA ARG A 94 -13.60 7.51 3.23
C ARG A 94 -12.92 6.60 4.26
N ILE A 95 -11.80 5.99 3.92
CA ILE A 95 -11.04 5.18 4.89
C ILE A 95 -10.53 6.05 6.03
N TYR A 96 -9.92 7.20 5.72
CA TYR A 96 -9.43 8.12 6.74
C TYR A 96 -10.54 8.72 7.62
N ASN A 97 -11.67 9.10 7.02
CA ASN A 97 -12.73 9.82 7.73
C ASN A 97 -13.78 8.91 8.39
N GLU A 98 -14.06 7.74 7.82
CA GLU A 98 -15.10 6.83 8.31
C GLU A 98 -14.52 5.58 8.98
N LEU A 99 -13.51 4.93 8.38
CA LEU A 99 -13.05 3.61 8.81
C LEU A 99 -12.00 3.65 9.92
N LEU A 100 -10.89 4.38 9.73
CA LEU A 100 -9.80 4.44 10.70
C LEU A 100 -10.26 4.95 12.08
N PRO A 101 -11.17 5.94 12.20
CA PRO A 101 -11.71 6.33 13.49
C PRO A 101 -12.49 5.21 14.19
N LYS A 102 -13.20 4.34 13.45
CA LYS A 102 -13.86 3.16 14.00
C LYS A 102 -12.83 2.15 14.49
N PHE A 103 -11.78 1.88 13.71
CA PHE A 103 -10.71 0.97 14.12
C PHE A 103 -9.98 1.46 15.36
N ARG A 104 -9.65 2.75 15.42
CA ARG A 104 -9.05 3.38 16.61
C ARG A 104 -9.90 3.15 17.86
N LYS A 105 -11.23 3.31 17.77
CA LYS A 105 -12.14 3.06 18.90
C LYS A 105 -12.15 1.59 19.34
N LEU A 106 -11.98 0.66 18.42
CA LEU A 106 -11.97 -0.79 18.70
C LEU A 106 -10.69 -1.24 19.40
N VAL A 107 -9.51 -0.77 18.94
CA VAL A 107 -8.21 -1.35 19.35
C VAL A 107 -7.20 -0.36 19.93
N GLY A 108 -7.58 0.91 20.07
CA GLY A 108 -6.73 1.98 20.61
C GLY A 108 -5.46 2.23 19.80
N CYS A 109 -5.48 1.95 18.50
CA CYS A 109 -4.33 2.07 17.59
C CYS A 109 -4.60 3.13 16.52
N GLU A 110 -3.68 4.06 16.36
CA GLU A 110 -3.64 4.96 15.20
C GLU A 110 -2.93 4.22 14.05
N PHE A 111 -3.67 3.78 13.04
CA PHE A 111 -3.08 3.05 11.92
C PHE A 111 -2.38 3.96 10.91
N GLY A 112 -2.82 5.21 10.79
CA GLY A 112 -2.28 6.19 9.84
C GLY A 112 -2.27 7.60 10.42
N PRO A 113 -1.94 8.61 9.60
CA PRO A 113 -2.03 10.02 10.02
C PRO A 113 -3.47 10.41 10.37
N THR A 114 -3.61 11.38 11.27
CA THR A 114 -4.90 12.04 11.50
C THR A 114 -5.32 12.81 10.25
N ALA A 115 -6.57 12.63 9.82
CA ALA A 115 -7.16 13.40 8.75
C ALA A 115 -7.87 14.65 9.28
N PHE A 116 -7.84 15.70 8.48
CA PHE A 116 -8.49 16.99 8.73
C PHE A 116 -9.57 17.23 7.67
N ASN A 117 -10.49 18.14 7.97
CA ASN A 117 -11.52 18.53 7.03
C ASN A 117 -10.91 19.03 5.71
N CYS A 118 -11.32 18.46 4.59
CA CYS A 118 -10.84 18.87 3.27
C CYS A 118 -12.03 19.34 2.43
N PRO A 119 -12.07 20.62 2.01
CA PRO A 119 -13.18 21.16 1.21
C PRO A 119 -13.12 20.73 -0.26
N ILE A 120 -12.01 20.12 -0.71
CA ILE A 120 -11.85 19.63 -2.08
C ILE A 120 -12.37 18.20 -2.14
N GLU A 121 -13.32 17.95 -3.05
CA GLU A 121 -13.87 16.62 -3.32
C GLU A 121 -12.74 15.62 -3.64
N ASN A 122 -12.78 14.48 -2.97
CA ASN A 122 -11.75 13.44 -3.02
C ASN A 122 -10.32 13.88 -2.63
N GLY A 123 -10.13 15.13 -2.20
CA GLY A 123 -8.90 15.62 -1.62
C GLY A 123 -8.79 15.22 -0.14
N MET A 124 -7.56 15.22 0.36
CA MET A 124 -7.28 14.95 1.77
C MET A 124 -6.27 15.93 2.34
N ILE A 125 -6.45 16.23 3.61
CA ILE A 125 -5.49 16.95 4.43
C ILE A 125 -5.14 16.03 5.60
N LEU A 126 -3.88 15.64 5.68
CA LEU A 126 -3.38 14.66 6.63
C LEU A 126 -2.30 15.28 7.51
N GLN A 127 -2.15 14.78 8.73
CA GLN A 127 -1.01 15.09 9.58
C GLN A 127 0.30 14.72 8.87
N ASP A 128 1.27 15.62 8.85
CA ASP A 128 2.62 15.30 8.36
C ASP A 128 3.38 14.50 9.43
N LEU A 129 3.42 13.18 9.24
CA LEU A 129 4.07 12.26 10.18
C LEU A 129 5.59 12.50 10.32
N ASN A 130 6.24 13.11 9.32
CA ASN A 130 7.64 13.53 9.44
C ASN A 130 7.83 14.59 10.54
N ALA A 131 6.83 15.45 10.78
CA ALA A 131 6.90 16.46 11.84
C ALA A 131 6.81 15.85 13.25
N VAL A 132 6.38 14.59 13.36
CA VAL A 132 6.31 13.82 14.61
C VAL A 132 7.26 12.63 14.62
N ASN A 133 8.38 12.75 13.89
CA ASN A 133 9.53 11.84 13.86
C ASN A 133 9.26 10.42 13.34
N TYR A 134 8.22 10.24 12.53
CA TYR A 134 8.12 9.04 11.71
C TYR A 134 8.88 9.26 10.40
N ILE A 135 9.57 8.24 9.91
CA ILE A 135 10.36 8.32 8.69
C ILE A 135 10.07 7.13 7.79
N MET A 136 10.10 7.37 6.48
CA MET A 136 10.04 6.31 5.48
C MET A 136 11.42 5.65 5.35
N CYS A 137 11.45 4.32 5.30
CA CYS A 137 12.69 3.58 5.09
C CYS A 137 13.13 3.60 3.62
N ASP A 138 14.44 3.41 3.40
CA ASP A 138 15.02 3.31 2.06
C ASP A 138 14.63 1.98 1.40
N LYS A 139 13.79 2.05 0.36
CA LYS A 139 13.32 0.87 -0.40
C LYS A 139 14.44 0.02 -0.98
N MET A 140 15.60 0.62 -1.29
CA MET A 140 16.75 -0.11 -1.82
C MET A 140 17.45 -0.95 -0.76
N LYS A 141 17.33 -0.60 0.53
CA LYS A 141 17.90 -1.35 1.66
C LYS A 141 16.97 -2.44 2.17
N GLN A 142 15.67 -2.34 1.87
CA GLN A 142 14.64 -3.25 2.36
C GLN A 142 14.60 -3.29 3.91
N LEU A 143 13.71 -4.12 4.46
CA LEU A 143 13.42 -4.18 5.89
C LEU A 143 14.02 -5.43 6.53
N ASP A 144 14.60 -5.26 7.72
CA ASP A 144 15.02 -6.37 8.56
C ASP A 144 13.83 -7.07 9.25
N PHE A 145 14.13 -8.16 9.96
CA PHE A 145 13.12 -8.96 10.65
C PHE A 145 12.34 -8.17 11.71
N SER A 146 12.98 -7.25 12.44
CA SER A 146 12.33 -6.46 13.48
C SER A 146 11.27 -5.52 12.89
N HIS A 147 11.59 -4.87 11.77
CA HIS A 147 10.63 -4.06 11.03
C HIS A 147 9.48 -4.90 10.48
N CYS A 148 9.79 -6.03 9.81
CA CYS A 148 8.78 -6.91 9.25
C CYS A 148 7.82 -7.44 10.32
N LYS A 149 8.36 -7.83 11.48
CA LYS A 149 7.56 -8.30 12.62
C LYS A 149 6.62 -7.22 13.14
N LEU A 150 7.09 -5.97 13.25
CA LEU A 150 6.24 -4.85 13.64
C LEU A 150 5.12 -4.58 12.62
N VAL A 151 5.44 -4.59 11.32
CA VAL A 151 4.44 -4.43 10.25
C VAL A 151 3.37 -5.52 10.34
N TYR A 152 3.77 -6.79 10.48
CA TYR A 152 2.82 -7.91 10.60
C TYR A 152 1.97 -7.83 11.87
N LYS A 153 2.52 -7.33 12.98
CA LYS A 153 1.76 -7.07 14.21
C LYS A 153 0.67 -6.02 13.98
N THR A 154 1.04 -4.89 13.37
CA THR A 154 0.11 -3.79 13.12
C THR A 154 -0.93 -4.18 12.07
N LEU A 155 -0.52 -4.91 11.03
CA LEU A 155 -1.41 -5.44 10.01
C LEU A 155 -2.41 -6.45 10.57
N ALA A 156 -1.97 -7.37 11.43
CA ALA A 156 -2.87 -8.32 12.11
C ALA A 156 -3.95 -7.59 12.92
N LYS A 157 -3.58 -6.49 13.59
CA LYS A 157 -4.53 -5.65 14.32
C LYS A 157 -5.48 -4.90 13.38
N PHE A 158 -4.98 -4.40 12.25
CA PHE A 158 -5.79 -3.74 11.20
C PHE A 158 -6.82 -4.71 10.62
N HIS A 159 -6.38 -5.91 10.25
CA HIS A 159 -7.23 -6.97 9.74
C HIS A 159 -8.28 -7.44 10.75
N ALA A 160 -7.91 -7.65 12.03
CA ALA A 160 -8.89 -7.99 13.07
C ALA A 160 -9.94 -6.88 13.28
N SER A 161 -9.50 -5.62 13.24
CA SER A 161 -10.41 -4.46 13.34
C SER A 161 -11.39 -4.41 12.17
N SER A 162 -10.96 -4.81 10.96
CA SER A 162 -11.83 -4.88 9.79
C SER A 162 -12.93 -5.94 9.93
N VAL A 163 -12.62 -7.10 10.51
CA VAL A 163 -13.58 -8.17 10.78
C VAL A 163 -14.62 -7.71 11.81
N ALA A 164 -14.16 -7.14 12.92
CA ALA A 164 -15.06 -6.59 13.94
C ALA A 164 -15.94 -5.45 13.38
N CYS A 165 -15.40 -4.60 12.52
CA CYS A 165 -16.18 -3.55 11.86
C CYS A 165 -17.20 -4.15 10.88
N TYR A 166 -16.84 -5.21 10.15
CA TYR A 166 -17.75 -5.89 9.23
C TYR A 166 -18.98 -6.48 9.93
N HIS A 167 -18.85 -7.01 11.15
CA HIS A 167 -20.00 -7.49 11.93
C HIS A 167 -21.00 -6.37 12.28
N ASN A 168 -20.50 -5.14 12.49
CA ASN A 168 -21.30 -4.00 12.90
C ASN A 168 -21.81 -3.17 11.72
N ASP A 169 -21.03 -3.06 10.66
CA ASP A 169 -21.26 -2.20 9.50
C ASP A 169 -20.73 -2.89 8.21
N PRO A 170 -21.41 -3.95 7.74
CA PRO A 170 -20.94 -4.73 6.61
C PRO A 170 -20.95 -3.93 5.30
N GLU A 171 -21.87 -2.97 5.16
CA GLU A 171 -21.99 -2.18 3.93
C GLU A 171 -20.84 -1.20 3.77
N LEU A 172 -20.34 -0.59 4.86
CA LEU A 172 -19.12 0.20 4.82
C LEU A 172 -17.93 -0.63 4.32
N ILE A 173 -17.71 -1.80 4.90
CA ILE A 173 -16.56 -2.66 4.54
C ILE A 173 -16.68 -3.19 3.12
N LYS A 174 -17.87 -3.61 2.67
CA LYS A 174 -18.08 -4.05 1.27
C LYS A 174 -17.83 -2.90 0.30
N GLY A 175 -18.36 -1.71 0.58
CA GLY A 175 -18.16 -0.53 -0.26
C GLY A 175 -16.69 -0.11 -0.37
N LEU A 176 -15.92 -0.19 0.72
CA LEU A 176 -14.48 0.09 0.72
C LEU A 176 -13.64 -1.08 0.18
N GLY A 177 -14.19 -2.29 0.19
CA GLY A 177 -13.55 -3.53 -0.22
C GLY A 177 -13.72 -3.90 -1.69
N GLU A 178 -14.50 -3.14 -2.47
CA GLU A 178 -14.69 -3.37 -3.89
C GLU A 178 -13.44 -2.99 -4.69
N ASP A 179 -12.86 -3.94 -5.44
CA ASP A 179 -11.67 -3.71 -6.26
C ASP A 179 -12.02 -3.71 -7.75
N LYS A 180 -12.14 -2.51 -8.32
CA LYS A 180 -12.40 -2.33 -9.76
C LYS A 180 -11.12 -2.38 -10.59
N MET A 181 -9.99 -1.98 -10.01
CA MET A 181 -8.70 -1.89 -10.72
C MET A 181 -8.07 -3.24 -11.02
N ARG A 182 -8.17 -4.21 -10.11
CA ARG A 182 -7.61 -5.57 -10.28
C ARG A 182 -8.71 -6.60 -10.56
N SER A 183 -9.72 -6.18 -11.32
CA SER A 183 -10.85 -7.02 -11.72
C SER A 183 -10.60 -7.72 -13.07
N SER A 184 -11.41 -8.76 -13.36
CA SER A 184 -11.42 -9.45 -14.66
C SER A 184 -11.75 -8.53 -15.84
N LYS A 185 -12.28 -7.33 -15.58
CA LYS A 185 -12.65 -6.34 -16.60
C LYS A 185 -11.55 -5.31 -16.87
N SER A 186 -10.49 -5.27 -16.06
CA SER A 186 -9.44 -4.25 -16.15
C SER A 186 -8.41 -4.60 -17.22
N GLU A 187 -8.49 -3.93 -18.39
CA GLU A 187 -7.52 -4.09 -19.48
C GLU A 187 -6.08 -3.77 -19.03
N MET A 188 -5.92 -2.73 -18.21
CA MET A 188 -4.65 -2.33 -17.60
C MET A 188 -4.07 -3.49 -16.78
N PHE A 189 -4.85 -4.08 -15.87
CA PHE A 189 -4.36 -5.15 -15.00
C PHE A 189 -3.93 -6.40 -15.78
N HIS A 190 -4.69 -6.79 -16.80
CA HIS A 190 -4.33 -7.93 -17.67
C HIS A 190 -3.04 -7.65 -18.46
N SER A 191 -2.88 -6.42 -18.96
CA SER A 191 -1.68 -6.02 -19.70
C SER A 191 -0.45 -5.99 -18.80
N PHE A 192 -0.58 -5.52 -17.56
CA PHE A 192 0.47 -5.61 -16.55
C PHE A 192 0.92 -7.06 -16.31
N ILE A 193 -0.03 -7.96 -16.06
CA ILE A 193 0.26 -9.39 -15.85
C ILE A 193 0.95 -9.99 -17.08
N LYS A 194 0.42 -9.72 -18.29
CA LYS A 194 1.00 -10.21 -19.54
C LYS A 194 2.43 -9.72 -19.73
N SER A 195 2.70 -8.44 -19.42
CA SER A 195 4.04 -7.86 -19.47
C SER A 195 4.98 -8.55 -18.47
N ALA A 196 4.54 -8.72 -17.21
CA ALA A 196 5.32 -9.42 -16.18
C ALA A 196 5.69 -10.86 -16.63
N ILE A 197 4.73 -11.60 -17.18
CA ILE A 197 4.93 -12.96 -17.70
C ILE A 197 5.85 -13.00 -18.92
N LYS A 198 5.74 -12.03 -19.84
CA LYS A 198 6.66 -11.90 -20.99
C LYS A 198 8.11 -11.77 -20.51
N HIS A 199 8.36 -10.86 -19.56
CA HIS A 199 9.72 -10.58 -19.10
C HIS A 199 10.33 -11.75 -18.33
N ILE A 200 9.56 -12.41 -17.46
CA ILE A 200 10.10 -13.56 -16.73
C ILE A 200 10.35 -14.77 -17.62
N LYS A 201 9.53 -15.01 -18.66
CA LYS A 201 9.80 -16.04 -19.67
C LYS A 201 11.15 -15.80 -20.36
N LYS A 202 11.39 -14.57 -20.81
CA LYS A 202 12.66 -14.18 -21.44
C LYS A 202 13.86 -14.47 -20.53
N TYR A 203 13.80 -14.05 -19.27
CA TYR A 203 14.86 -14.34 -18.30
C TYR A 203 15.09 -15.84 -18.11
N LEU A 204 14.02 -16.63 -17.93
CA LEU A 204 14.09 -18.08 -17.70
C LEU A 204 14.54 -18.88 -18.94
N ASP A 205 14.51 -18.29 -20.13
CA ASP A 205 15.08 -18.88 -21.34
C ASP A 205 16.61 -18.81 -21.38
N GLU A 206 17.18 -17.79 -20.74
CA GLU A 206 18.62 -17.53 -20.70
C GLU A 206 19.26 -18.05 -19.40
N ALA A 207 18.48 -18.18 -18.32
CA ALA A 207 19.00 -18.55 -16.99
C ALA A 207 19.36 -20.05 -16.86
N GLU A 208 20.55 -20.31 -16.33
CA GLU A 208 20.95 -21.65 -15.88
C GLU A 208 20.43 -21.94 -14.46
N GLY A 209 20.03 -23.19 -14.19
CA GLY A 209 19.67 -23.64 -12.84
C GLY A 209 18.20 -23.45 -12.43
N CYS A 210 17.40 -22.64 -13.12
CA CYS A 210 15.99 -22.35 -12.76
C CYS A 210 14.97 -23.28 -13.43
N LYS A 211 15.23 -24.60 -13.43
CA LYS A 211 14.40 -25.58 -14.18
C LYS A 211 12.97 -25.67 -13.65
N TYR A 212 12.77 -25.53 -12.34
CA TYR A 212 11.46 -25.70 -11.71
C TYR A 212 10.60 -24.45 -11.94
N ALA A 213 11.16 -23.26 -11.75
CA ALA A 213 10.53 -21.99 -12.09
C ALA A 213 10.18 -21.93 -13.58
N LYS A 214 11.10 -22.35 -14.47
CA LYS A 214 10.82 -22.42 -15.91
C LYS A 214 9.61 -23.30 -16.22
N LYS A 215 9.56 -24.50 -15.66
CA LYS A 215 8.42 -25.42 -15.83
C LYS A 215 7.12 -24.82 -15.26
N PHE A 216 7.19 -24.21 -14.08
CA PHE A 216 6.05 -23.56 -13.44
C PHE A 216 5.47 -22.45 -14.33
N VAL A 217 6.31 -21.52 -14.79
CA VAL A 217 5.90 -20.40 -15.65
C VAL A 217 5.31 -20.91 -16.97
N LEU A 218 5.96 -21.86 -17.65
CA LEU A 218 5.46 -22.38 -18.92
C LEU A 218 4.09 -23.05 -18.79
N ASN A 219 3.86 -23.81 -17.71
CA ASN A 219 2.60 -24.51 -17.49
C ASN A 219 1.44 -23.59 -17.10
N ARG A 220 1.75 -22.41 -16.53
CA ARG A 220 0.74 -21.54 -15.93
C ARG A 220 0.51 -20.22 -16.65
N ALA A 221 1.42 -19.80 -17.53
CA ALA A 221 1.42 -18.48 -18.16
C ALA A 221 0.06 -18.02 -18.69
N ASP A 222 -0.68 -18.91 -19.34
CA ASP A 222 -1.98 -18.57 -19.97
C ASP A 222 -3.12 -18.44 -18.95
N HIS A 223 -2.91 -18.92 -17.72
CA HIS A 223 -3.89 -18.94 -16.63
C HIS A 223 -3.51 -18.03 -15.45
N VAL A 224 -2.37 -17.32 -15.51
CA VAL A 224 -1.91 -16.45 -14.41
C VAL A 224 -2.94 -15.37 -14.09
N SER A 225 -3.48 -14.70 -15.12
CA SER A 225 -4.42 -13.59 -14.92
C SER A 225 -5.70 -14.05 -14.22
N GLU A 226 -6.31 -15.12 -14.72
CA GLU A 226 -7.51 -15.70 -14.14
C GLU A 226 -7.26 -16.22 -12.71
N SER A 227 -6.14 -16.90 -12.50
CA SER A 227 -5.74 -17.41 -11.17
C SER A 227 -5.64 -16.28 -10.14
N ILE A 228 -4.96 -15.18 -10.49
CA ILE A 228 -4.83 -14.01 -9.62
C ILE A 228 -6.20 -13.38 -9.39
N THR A 229 -6.99 -13.11 -10.44
CA THR A 229 -8.30 -12.49 -10.26
C THR A 229 -9.23 -13.31 -9.36
N ASN A 230 -9.19 -14.64 -9.47
CA ASN A 230 -9.96 -15.56 -8.63
C ASN A 230 -9.45 -15.56 -7.18
N MET A 231 -8.14 -15.61 -6.97
CA MET A 231 -7.54 -15.56 -5.63
C MET A 231 -7.90 -14.25 -4.89
N LEU A 232 -8.02 -13.15 -5.62
CA LEU A 232 -8.37 -11.85 -5.06
C LEU A 232 -9.86 -11.71 -4.71
N GLN A 233 -10.73 -12.64 -5.10
CA GLN A 233 -12.15 -12.58 -4.71
C GLN A 233 -12.34 -12.89 -3.22
N PRO A 234 -13.39 -12.33 -2.59
CA PRO A 234 -13.80 -12.74 -1.26
C PRO A 234 -14.03 -14.26 -1.18
N LYS A 235 -13.48 -14.89 -0.14
CA LYS A 235 -13.69 -16.32 0.11
C LYS A 235 -15.13 -16.56 0.50
N MET A 236 -15.77 -17.58 -0.07
CA MET A 236 -17.10 -18.02 0.40
C MET A 236 -17.02 -18.68 1.78
N ASN A 237 -15.95 -19.43 2.02
CA ASN A 237 -15.65 -20.11 3.27
C ASN A 237 -14.26 -19.70 3.74
N GLY A 238 -14.11 -19.42 5.03
CA GLY A 238 -12.85 -18.95 5.61
C GLY A 238 -12.88 -17.47 6.00
N LEU A 239 -11.75 -17.01 6.52
CA LEU A 239 -11.59 -15.66 7.04
C LEU A 239 -11.30 -14.66 5.92
N ASN A 240 -12.20 -13.69 5.76
CA ASN A 240 -11.95 -12.50 4.96
C ASN A 240 -11.62 -11.31 5.85
N VAL A 241 -10.76 -10.43 5.35
CA VAL A 241 -10.33 -9.18 5.99
C VAL A 241 -10.34 -8.06 4.95
N LEU A 242 -10.36 -6.81 5.41
CA LEU A 242 -10.09 -5.68 4.54
C LEU A 242 -8.57 -5.50 4.45
N ASN A 243 -8.00 -5.81 3.30
CA ASN A 243 -6.59 -5.60 3.01
C ASN A 243 -6.31 -4.10 2.80
N HIS A 244 -5.10 -3.65 3.12
CA HIS A 244 -4.52 -2.41 2.64
C HIS A 244 -4.44 -2.39 1.11
N GLY A 245 -4.02 -3.51 0.51
CA GLY A 245 -3.99 -3.76 -0.93
C GLY A 245 -2.79 -3.20 -1.70
N ASP A 246 -1.95 -2.41 -1.02
CA ASP A 246 -0.67 -1.90 -1.52
C ASP A 246 0.32 -1.69 -0.37
N LEU A 247 0.53 -2.75 0.43
CA LEU A 247 1.38 -2.68 1.62
C LEU A 247 2.86 -2.92 1.27
N TRP A 248 3.59 -1.86 0.96
CA TRP A 248 5.04 -1.90 0.72
C TRP A 248 5.76 -0.77 1.43
N ILE A 249 7.09 -0.84 1.49
CA ILE A 249 7.94 0.05 2.32
C ILE A 249 7.69 1.55 2.14
N ASN A 250 7.31 2.00 0.94
CA ASN A 250 7.01 3.42 0.69
C ASN A 250 5.65 3.86 1.24
N ASN A 251 4.78 2.92 1.61
CA ASN A 251 3.50 3.19 2.27
C ASN A 251 3.59 3.00 3.79
N LEU A 252 4.82 2.89 4.33
CA LEU A 252 5.10 2.68 5.74
C LEU A 252 6.01 3.79 6.27
N LEU A 253 5.60 4.42 7.36
CA LEU A 253 6.48 5.31 8.13
C LEU A 253 6.73 4.73 9.51
N PHE A 254 8.00 4.63 9.87
CA PHE A 254 8.49 4.02 11.11
C PHE A 254 8.94 5.07 12.10
N LYS A 255 8.72 4.80 13.38
CA LYS A 255 9.26 5.58 14.49
C LYS A 255 10.26 4.74 15.26
N TYR A 256 11.30 5.42 15.75
CA TYR A 256 12.42 4.78 16.43
C TYR A 256 12.59 5.33 17.84
N SER A 257 13.02 4.44 18.73
CA SER A 257 13.49 4.79 20.06
C SER A 257 14.79 5.58 20.01
N ASN A 258 15.19 6.17 21.14
CA ASN A 258 16.51 6.78 21.29
C ASN A 258 17.65 5.78 21.06
N SER A 259 17.40 4.48 21.26
CA SER A 259 18.33 3.37 21.02
C SER A 259 18.33 2.87 19.57
N LYS A 260 17.59 3.55 18.66
CA LYS A 260 17.40 3.18 17.25
C LYS A 260 16.65 1.85 17.02
N GLU A 261 15.87 1.42 18.00
CA GLU A 261 14.97 0.27 17.83
C GLU A 261 13.65 0.75 17.23
N VAL A 262 13.06 -0.05 16.34
CA VAL A 262 11.76 0.29 15.73
C VAL A 262 10.64 0.11 16.75
N GLU A 263 9.87 1.18 17.01
CA GLU A 263 8.85 1.22 18.07
C GLU A 263 7.42 1.19 17.53
N ASP A 264 7.19 1.90 16.42
CA ASP A 264 5.85 2.07 15.84
C ASP A 264 5.91 2.19 14.32
N VAL A 265 4.81 1.86 13.67
CA VAL A 265 4.64 1.98 12.21
C VAL A 265 3.26 2.54 11.90
N LYS A 266 3.21 3.48 10.95
CA LYS A 266 1.97 4.01 10.38
C LYS A 266 1.89 3.63 8.92
N PHE A 267 0.68 3.28 8.49
CA PHE A 267 0.33 3.00 7.11
C PHE A 267 -0.23 4.27 6.47
N ILE A 268 0.10 4.48 5.21
CA ILE A 268 -0.44 5.56 4.36
C ILE A 268 -0.86 4.97 3.02
N ASP A 269 -1.63 5.73 2.26
CA ASP A 269 -2.06 5.36 0.90
C ASP A 269 -2.98 4.13 0.85
N PHE A 270 -4.20 4.31 1.35
CA PHE A 270 -5.23 3.27 1.40
C PHE A 270 -6.10 3.20 0.13
N GLN A 271 -5.61 3.65 -1.02
CA GLN A 271 -6.39 3.70 -2.26
C GLN A 271 -6.76 2.31 -2.82
N ASN A 272 -6.06 1.26 -2.40
CA ASN A 272 -6.16 -0.09 -2.98
C ASN A 272 -6.86 -1.11 -2.08
N THR A 273 -7.62 -0.69 -1.06
CA THR A 273 -8.22 -1.65 -0.14
C THR A 273 -9.20 -2.60 -0.83
N ARG A 274 -9.21 -3.84 -0.34
CA ARG A 274 -10.03 -4.93 -0.86
C ARG A 274 -10.45 -5.91 0.22
N TRP A 275 -11.70 -6.34 0.19
CA TRP A 275 -12.21 -7.39 1.06
C TRP A 275 -11.87 -8.77 0.48
N GLY A 276 -11.20 -9.63 1.24
CA GLY A 276 -10.82 -10.97 0.79
C GLY A 276 -9.85 -11.68 1.71
N SER A 277 -9.13 -12.70 1.20
CA SER A 277 -8.03 -13.33 1.94
C SER A 277 -7.01 -12.27 2.39
N MET A 278 -6.35 -12.51 3.53
CA MET A 278 -5.28 -11.64 4.06
C MET A 278 -3.95 -11.81 3.34
N VAL A 279 -3.79 -12.92 2.60
CA VAL A 279 -2.52 -13.31 1.99
C VAL A 279 -1.97 -12.28 1.00
N PRO A 280 -2.77 -11.58 0.16
CA PRO A 280 -2.27 -10.54 -0.72
C PRO A 280 -1.41 -9.50 0.00
N ASP A 281 -1.83 -8.94 1.14
CA ASP A 281 -1.01 -7.98 1.88
C ASP A 281 0.28 -8.61 2.44
N LEU A 282 0.19 -9.83 2.96
CA LEU A 282 1.35 -10.53 3.55
C LEU A 282 2.43 -10.76 2.50
N ILE A 283 2.08 -11.38 1.38
CA ILE A 283 3.07 -11.73 0.35
C ILE A 283 3.53 -10.48 -0.42
N TYR A 284 2.64 -9.51 -0.65
CA TYR A 284 3.03 -8.28 -1.33
C TYR A 284 4.08 -7.54 -0.50
N PHE A 285 3.86 -7.39 0.81
CA PHE A 285 4.85 -6.81 1.70
C PHE A 285 6.15 -7.64 1.74
N LEU A 286 6.06 -8.95 1.97
CA LEU A 286 7.24 -9.80 2.11
C LEU A 286 8.15 -9.73 0.88
N TRP A 287 7.58 -9.86 -0.32
CA TRP A 287 8.35 -9.95 -1.55
C TRP A 287 8.84 -8.59 -2.08
N THR A 288 8.17 -7.50 -1.74
CA THR A 288 8.60 -6.15 -2.15
C THR A 288 9.55 -5.51 -1.14
N SER A 289 9.36 -5.76 0.16
CA SER A 289 9.87 -4.87 1.20
C SER A 289 10.79 -5.55 2.21
N ALA A 290 10.64 -6.84 2.48
CA ALA A 290 11.54 -7.55 3.39
C ALA A 290 12.89 -7.80 2.72
N ASN A 291 13.99 -7.83 3.47
CA ASN A 291 15.31 -8.12 2.94
C ASN A 291 15.48 -9.61 2.58
N GLU A 292 16.61 -9.95 1.94
CA GLU A 292 16.93 -11.31 1.48
C GLU A 292 16.90 -12.35 2.62
N GLU A 293 17.51 -12.05 3.77
CA GLU A 293 17.57 -12.94 4.93
C GLU A 293 16.17 -13.25 5.47
N VAL A 294 15.28 -12.25 5.54
CA VAL A 294 13.92 -12.44 6.03
C VAL A 294 13.12 -13.33 5.08
N ARG A 295 13.19 -13.06 3.77
CA ARG A 295 12.49 -13.87 2.75
C ARG A 295 12.97 -15.32 2.77
N GLU A 296 14.26 -15.56 2.95
CA GLU A 296 14.83 -16.91 2.87
C GLU A 296 14.66 -17.73 4.15
N HIS A 297 14.79 -17.08 5.32
CA HIS A 297 14.95 -17.81 6.59
C HIS A 297 13.89 -17.50 7.64
N LYS A 298 13.06 -16.45 7.46
CA LYS A 298 12.15 -15.95 8.50
C LYS A 298 10.68 -15.87 8.09
N GLN A 299 10.32 -16.20 6.85
CA GLN A 299 8.93 -16.11 6.38
C GLN A 299 7.94 -16.93 7.24
N ASN A 300 8.27 -18.17 7.61
CA ASN A 300 7.38 -19.01 8.41
C ASN A 300 7.22 -18.48 9.84
N GLU A 301 8.29 -17.91 10.40
CA GLU A 301 8.25 -17.24 11.70
C GLU A 301 7.33 -16.01 11.64
N LEU A 302 7.42 -15.22 10.56
CA LEU A 302 6.53 -14.06 10.34
C LEU A 302 5.07 -14.49 10.19
N TYR A 303 4.76 -15.47 9.34
CA TYR A 303 3.39 -15.94 9.12
C TYR A 303 2.76 -16.49 10.41
N SER A 304 3.52 -17.26 11.19
CA SER A 304 3.08 -17.77 12.49
C SER A 304 2.78 -16.61 13.45
N TYR A 305 3.69 -15.65 13.52
CA TYR A 305 3.53 -14.46 14.36
C TYR A 305 2.30 -13.61 13.97
N TYR A 306 2.10 -13.39 12.67
CA TYR A 306 0.91 -12.70 12.16
C TYR A 306 -0.37 -13.44 12.56
N ARG A 307 -0.43 -14.76 12.35
CA ARG A 307 -1.60 -15.58 12.68
C ARG A 307 -1.94 -15.53 14.17
N GLU A 308 -0.95 -15.68 15.03
CA GLU A 308 -1.11 -15.58 16.48
C GLU A 308 -1.64 -14.20 16.88
N SER A 309 -1.05 -13.14 16.32
CA SER A 309 -1.48 -11.77 16.61
C SER A 309 -2.91 -11.52 16.11
N LEU A 310 -3.26 -11.98 14.91
CA LEU A 310 -4.60 -11.82 14.33
C LEU A 310 -5.65 -12.49 15.22
N ASN A 311 -5.43 -13.76 15.56
CA ASN A 311 -6.37 -14.54 16.37
C ASN A 311 -6.52 -13.94 17.79
N SER A 312 -5.44 -13.44 18.39
CA SER A 312 -5.51 -12.77 19.69
C SER A 312 -6.31 -11.46 19.63
N ASN A 313 -6.14 -10.65 18.58
CA ASN A 313 -6.95 -9.43 18.41
C ASN A 313 -8.42 -9.77 18.12
N LEU A 314 -8.71 -10.78 17.29
CA LEU A 314 -10.09 -11.24 17.02
C LEU A 314 -10.77 -11.70 18.31
N GLU A 315 -10.07 -12.44 19.17
CA GLU A 315 -10.56 -12.86 20.48
C GLU A 315 -10.88 -11.67 21.39
N GLN A 316 -9.96 -10.71 21.49
CA GLN A 316 -10.17 -9.49 22.29
C GLN A 316 -11.34 -8.64 21.79
N LEU A 317 -11.60 -8.65 20.48
CA LEU A 317 -12.72 -7.95 19.86
C LEU A 317 -14.05 -8.74 19.92
N GLY A 318 -14.05 -9.96 20.45
CA GLY A 318 -15.24 -10.81 20.54
C GLY A 318 -15.68 -11.42 19.21
N CYS A 319 -14.82 -11.41 18.19
CA CYS A 319 -15.10 -12.04 16.90
C CYS A 319 -14.93 -13.57 17.01
N PRO A 320 -15.87 -14.39 16.50
CA PRO A 320 -15.75 -15.85 16.52
C PRO A 320 -14.73 -16.41 15.53
N GLU A 321 -14.33 -15.67 14.50
CA GLU A 321 -13.44 -16.12 13.45
C GLU A 321 -12.03 -16.44 13.97
N ARG A 322 -11.40 -17.47 13.41
CA ARG A 322 -10.01 -17.82 13.69
C ARG A 322 -9.34 -18.28 12.40
N LEU A 323 -8.14 -17.77 12.15
CA LEU A 323 -7.27 -18.26 11.08
C LEU A 323 -6.58 -19.54 11.55
N SER A 324 -6.89 -20.67 10.92
CA SER A 324 -6.17 -21.92 11.17
C SER A 324 -4.80 -21.91 10.48
N ALA A 325 -3.89 -22.80 10.90
CA ALA A 325 -2.59 -22.92 10.22
C ALA A 325 -2.77 -23.48 8.80
N GLU A 326 -3.67 -24.45 8.64
CA GLU A 326 -4.04 -25.07 7.36
C GLU A 326 -4.63 -24.05 6.39
N GLU A 327 -5.58 -23.22 6.83
CA GLU A 327 -6.18 -22.18 5.99
C GLU A 327 -5.14 -21.16 5.50
N LEU A 328 -4.24 -20.73 6.38
CA LEU A 328 -3.16 -19.82 6.00
C LEU A 328 -2.21 -20.48 4.99
N GLU A 329 -1.87 -21.74 5.19
CA GLU A 329 -0.98 -22.47 4.29
C GLU A 329 -1.60 -22.67 2.91
N ASP A 330 -2.89 -23.01 2.84
CA ASP A 330 -3.63 -23.18 1.60
C ASP A 330 -3.78 -21.86 0.85
N ASP A 331 -4.10 -20.76 1.54
CA ASP A 331 -4.18 -19.43 0.94
C ASP A 331 -2.79 -18.97 0.44
N LEU A 332 -1.71 -19.26 1.19
CA LEU A 332 -0.34 -18.98 0.75
C LEU A 332 0.00 -19.76 -0.52
N ARG A 333 -0.31 -21.07 -0.57
CA ARG A 333 -0.08 -21.90 -1.76
C ARG A 333 -0.84 -21.40 -2.98
N ALA A 334 -2.10 -20.99 -2.80
CA ALA A 334 -2.93 -20.43 -3.87
C ALA A 334 -2.35 -19.12 -4.45
N ALA A 335 -1.50 -18.42 -3.71
CA ALA A 335 -0.94 -17.14 -4.11
C ALA A 335 0.30 -17.21 -5.01
N SER A 336 0.70 -18.40 -5.45
CA SER A 336 1.95 -18.63 -6.20
C SER A 336 2.09 -17.80 -7.47
N ASP A 337 1.00 -17.64 -8.23
CA ASP A 337 0.99 -16.77 -9.41
C ASP A 337 1.15 -15.30 -9.07
N PHE A 338 0.55 -14.88 -7.95
CA PHE A 338 0.63 -13.51 -7.52
C PHE A 338 2.05 -13.16 -7.09
N VAL A 339 2.73 -14.06 -6.37
CA VAL A 339 4.17 -13.92 -6.07
C VAL A 339 5.00 -13.82 -7.35
N LEU A 340 4.75 -14.68 -8.34
CA LEU A 340 5.44 -14.62 -9.62
C LEU A 340 5.25 -13.25 -10.30
N VAL A 341 4.03 -12.71 -10.31
CA VAL A 341 3.73 -11.38 -10.88
C VAL A 341 4.33 -10.25 -10.04
N ILE A 342 4.41 -10.37 -8.71
CA ILE A 342 5.11 -9.40 -7.87
C ILE A 342 6.59 -9.34 -8.25
N ILE A 343 7.26 -10.50 -8.30
CA ILE A 343 8.70 -10.58 -8.62
C ILE A 343 8.98 -10.06 -10.02
N SER A 344 8.17 -10.48 -11.00
CA SER A 344 8.42 -10.16 -12.39
C SER A 344 7.86 -8.82 -12.83
N GLY A 345 6.81 -8.30 -12.18
CA GLY A 345 6.11 -7.08 -12.57
C GLY A 345 6.30 -5.93 -11.60
N THR A 346 6.12 -6.13 -10.29
CA THR A 346 6.14 -5.05 -9.29
C THR A 346 7.56 -4.69 -8.81
N VAL A 347 8.40 -5.68 -8.54
CA VAL A 347 9.77 -5.47 -8.02
C VAL A 347 10.63 -4.54 -8.90
N PRO A 348 10.55 -4.56 -10.25
CA PRO A 348 11.24 -3.56 -11.09
C PRO A 348 10.94 -2.11 -10.69
N PHE A 349 9.69 -1.80 -10.28
CA PHE A 349 9.30 -0.47 -9.79
C PHE A 349 9.81 -0.21 -8.38
N VAL A 350 9.78 -1.22 -7.53
CA VAL A 350 10.28 -1.10 -6.15
C VAL A 350 11.78 -0.79 -6.17
N LEU A 351 12.53 -1.40 -7.08
CA LEU A 351 13.98 -1.24 -7.23
C LEU A 351 14.39 -0.11 -8.20
N SER A 352 13.43 0.67 -8.71
CA SER A 352 13.69 1.82 -9.57
C SER A 352 14.26 2.98 -8.77
N ARG A 353 15.15 3.77 -9.38
CA ARG A 353 15.61 5.03 -8.79
C ARG A 353 14.68 6.17 -9.19
N PRO A 354 14.67 7.30 -8.45
CA PRO A 354 13.86 8.46 -8.82
C PRO A 354 14.07 8.91 -10.27
N GLU A 355 15.28 8.78 -10.81
CA GLU A 355 15.60 9.15 -12.20
C GLU A 355 14.96 8.22 -13.25
N ASP A 356 14.59 7.01 -12.85
CA ASP A 356 13.96 6.00 -13.73
C ASP A 356 12.42 6.08 -13.68
N THR A 357 11.86 6.95 -12.84
CA THR A 357 10.40 7.07 -12.65
C THR A 357 9.73 7.71 -13.86
N VAL A 358 8.54 7.20 -14.20
CA VAL A 358 7.75 7.69 -15.34
C VAL A 358 6.67 8.62 -14.81
N ASN A 359 6.61 9.84 -15.35
CA ASN A 359 5.52 10.77 -15.02
C ASN A 359 4.25 10.36 -15.78
N MET A 360 3.28 9.81 -15.03
CA MET A 360 2.01 9.33 -15.57
C MET A 360 1.18 10.42 -16.27
N GLU A 361 1.32 11.70 -15.91
CA GLU A 361 0.60 12.81 -16.56
C GLU A 361 1.04 13.06 -17.99
N ASN A 362 2.26 12.64 -18.35
CA ASN A 362 2.83 12.84 -19.68
C ASN A 362 2.55 11.68 -20.64
N LEU A 363 1.90 10.61 -20.16
CA LEU A 363 1.63 9.43 -20.95
C LEU A 363 0.27 9.53 -21.65
N SER A 364 0.19 8.95 -22.84
CA SER A 364 -1.08 8.68 -23.52
C SER A 364 -1.82 7.50 -22.88
N SER A 365 -3.13 7.39 -23.14
CA SER A 365 -3.94 6.27 -22.65
C SER A 365 -3.42 4.92 -23.14
N ASP A 366 -2.90 4.86 -24.37
CA ASP A 366 -2.35 3.63 -24.97
C ASP A 366 -1.03 3.22 -24.32
N GLU A 367 -0.15 4.19 -24.01
CA GLU A 367 1.06 3.92 -23.22
C GLU A 367 0.68 3.40 -21.84
N ILE A 368 -0.25 4.05 -21.14
CA ILE A 368 -0.74 3.64 -19.81
C ILE A 368 -1.31 2.21 -19.83
N LYS A 369 -2.12 1.87 -20.84
CA LYS A 369 -2.77 0.56 -20.95
C LYS A 369 -1.79 -0.55 -21.34
N SER A 370 -0.81 -0.27 -22.20
CA SER A 370 0.14 -1.27 -22.70
C SER A 370 1.19 -1.69 -21.68
N PHE A 371 1.49 -0.85 -20.68
CA PHE A 371 2.61 -1.01 -19.75
C PHE A 371 4.00 -0.99 -20.41
N ASP A 372 4.11 -0.57 -21.68
CA ASP A 372 5.37 -0.59 -22.43
C ASP A 372 6.37 0.46 -21.92
N MET A 373 5.88 1.56 -21.34
CA MET A 373 6.70 2.64 -20.78
C MET A 373 7.64 2.21 -19.64
N LEU A 374 7.53 0.97 -19.17
CA LEU A 374 8.28 0.44 -18.03
C LEU A 374 9.31 -0.61 -18.46
N GLU A 375 9.43 -0.89 -19.76
CA GLU A 375 10.37 -1.90 -20.29
C GLU A 375 11.82 -1.61 -19.87
N HIS A 376 12.20 -0.33 -19.68
CA HIS A 376 13.52 0.04 -19.16
C HIS A 376 13.76 -0.43 -17.72
N LEU A 377 12.73 -0.48 -16.86
CA LEU A 377 12.86 -0.90 -15.47
C LEU A 377 13.27 -2.37 -15.35
N PHE A 378 12.77 -3.22 -16.25
CA PHE A 378 13.15 -4.62 -16.32
C PHE A 378 14.61 -4.81 -16.76
N ASN A 379 15.23 -3.80 -17.36
CA ASN A 379 16.64 -3.81 -17.76
C ASN A 379 17.54 -3.05 -16.75
N SER A 380 16.97 -2.53 -15.67
CA SER A 380 17.73 -1.81 -14.65
C SER A 380 18.74 -2.73 -13.96
N LYS A 381 19.91 -2.18 -13.63
CA LYS A 381 20.98 -2.93 -12.95
C LYS A 381 20.51 -3.53 -11.62
N SER A 382 19.76 -2.76 -10.83
CA SER A 382 19.25 -3.20 -9.52
C SER A 382 18.33 -4.41 -9.64
N PHE A 383 17.42 -4.39 -10.62
CA PHE A 383 16.53 -5.52 -10.86
C PHE A 383 17.28 -6.75 -11.39
N GLN A 384 18.16 -6.58 -12.37
CA GLN A 384 18.94 -7.67 -12.97
C GLN A 384 19.87 -8.37 -11.96
N GLU A 385 20.43 -7.64 -10.99
CA GLU A 385 21.23 -8.23 -9.90
C GLU A 385 20.36 -8.97 -8.86
N THR A 386 19.11 -8.54 -8.68
CA THR A 386 18.20 -9.07 -7.64
C THR A 386 17.38 -10.27 -8.14
N LEU A 387 16.97 -10.26 -9.40
CA LEU A 387 16.06 -11.24 -9.99
C LEU A 387 16.53 -12.70 -9.84
N PRO A 388 17.82 -13.06 -10.09
CA PRO A 388 18.27 -14.45 -9.94
C PRO A 388 18.05 -15.01 -8.54
N LYS A 389 18.30 -14.18 -7.52
CA LYS A 389 18.10 -14.57 -6.12
C LYS A 389 16.63 -14.74 -5.79
N MET A 390 15.78 -13.80 -6.22
CA MET A 390 14.34 -13.87 -5.98
C MET A 390 13.70 -15.07 -6.68
N ILE A 391 14.15 -15.43 -7.89
CA ILE A 391 13.67 -16.64 -8.57
C ILE A 391 14.09 -17.90 -7.84
N LYS A 392 15.32 -17.98 -7.32
CA LYS A 392 15.74 -19.11 -6.50
C LYS A 392 14.91 -19.21 -5.20
N GLN A 393 14.65 -18.09 -4.54
CA GLN A 393 13.78 -18.03 -3.36
C GLN A 393 12.35 -18.48 -3.69
N PHE A 394 11.82 -18.04 -4.84
CA PHE A 394 10.52 -18.46 -5.34
C PHE A 394 10.48 -19.97 -5.62
N GLU A 395 11.49 -20.53 -6.31
CA GLU A 395 11.58 -21.97 -6.56
C GLU A 395 11.52 -22.79 -5.27
N ASN A 396 12.22 -22.36 -4.22
CA ASN A 396 12.17 -23.01 -2.91
C ASN A 396 10.79 -22.88 -2.26
N TRP A 397 10.09 -21.77 -2.48
CA TRP A 397 8.77 -21.50 -1.90
C TRP A 397 7.65 -22.30 -2.61
N ILE A 398 7.73 -22.50 -3.93
CA ILE A 398 6.79 -23.36 -4.68
C ILE A 398 7.20 -24.84 -4.74
N ALA A 399 8.38 -25.20 -4.25
CA ALA A 399 8.82 -26.59 -4.24
C ALA A 399 7.87 -27.40 -3.34
N PRO A 400 7.47 -28.62 -3.75
CA PRO A 400 6.80 -29.52 -2.83
C PRO A 400 7.74 -29.73 -1.64
N ASN A 401 7.25 -29.60 -0.40
CA ASN A 401 7.99 -30.03 0.77
C ASN A 401 8.44 -31.47 0.49
N SER A 402 9.72 -31.68 0.24
CA SER A 402 10.32 -33.02 0.23
C SER A 402 10.19 -33.52 1.66
N GLY A 403 9.12 -34.28 1.89
CA GLY A 403 8.73 -34.79 3.21
C GLY A 403 9.74 -35.71 3.85
#